data_AF-A0A2G6EYH1-F1
#
_entry.id   AF-A0A2G6EYH1-F1
#
_cell.length_a   1.000
_cell.length_b   1.000
_cell.length_c   1.000
_cell.angle_alpha   90.00
_cell.angle_beta   90.00
_cell.angle_gamma   90.00
#
_symmetry.space_group_name_H-M   'P 1'
#
loop_
_entity.id
_entity.type
_entity.pdbx_description
1 polymer ?
#
loop_
_entity_poly.entity_id
_entity_poly.type
_entity_poly.pdbx_seq_one_letter_code
_entity_poly.pdbx_strand_id
1 'polypeptide(L)'
;DGKLNSFKKTFAILAKELKIDLQPFVIDGAYEVLPPSRKIPKTGKVEIEFLDRIQNKELENLSYDEIAEKIHNLVQENLKK
;
A
#
# COMPACT_ATOMS: atom_id res chain seq x y z
N ASP A 1 4.27 -7.00 -13.03
CA ASP A 1 5.73 -6.98 -13.25
C ASP A 1 6.50 -6.69 -11.96
N GLY A 2 5.94 -6.99 -10.78
CA GLY A 2 6.56 -6.69 -9.49
C GLY A 2 6.60 -5.20 -9.13
N LYS A 3 6.08 -4.31 -9.99
CA LYS A 3 6.08 -2.87 -9.73
C LYS A 3 4.83 -2.42 -8.99
N LEU A 4 5.00 -1.38 -8.17
CA LEU A 4 3.89 -0.66 -7.57
C LEU A 4 3.07 0.02 -8.68
N ASN A 5 1.78 -0.25 -8.71
CA ASN A 5 0.83 0.40 -9.61
C ASN A 5 0.13 1.54 -8.90
N SER A 6 -0.55 2.39 -9.68
CA SER A 6 -1.39 3.46 -9.13
C SER A 6 -2.48 2.92 -8.22
N PHE A 7 -2.73 3.65 -7.13
CA PHE A 7 -3.73 3.26 -6.15
C PHE A 7 -5.11 3.75 -6.58
N LYS A 8 -6.13 2.89 -6.43
CA LYS A 8 -7.51 3.29 -6.66
C LYS A 8 -7.98 4.21 -5.54
N LYS A 9 -8.71 5.27 -5.87
CA LYS A 9 -9.23 6.26 -4.91
C LYS A 9 -10.30 5.72 -3.96
N THR A 10 -10.86 4.54 -4.24
CA THR A 10 -11.96 3.95 -3.47
C THR A 10 -11.62 3.80 -1.98
N PHE A 11 -10.38 3.40 -1.63
CA PHE A 11 -10.00 3.27 -0.22
C PHE A 11 -9.93 4.65 0.46
N ALA A 12 -9.45 5.68 -0.25
CA ALA A 12 -9.36 7.04 0.27
C ALA A 12 -10.75 7.64 0.54
N ILE A 13 -11.71 7.39 -0.36
CA ILE A 13 -13.12 7.77 -0.15
C ILE A 13 -13.65 7.08 1.11
N LEU A 14 -13.53 5.75 1.20
CA LEU A 14 -14.03 4.99 2.35
C LEU A 14 -13.39 5.46 3.66
N ALA A 15 -12.08 5.70 3.67
CA ALA A 15 -11.36 6.13 4.86
C ALA A 15 -11.86 7.48 5.39
N LYS A 16 -12.03 8.44 4.47
CA LYS A 16 -12.48 9.79 4.79
C LYS A 16 -13.96 9.82 5.19
N GLU A 17 -14.84 9.18 4.44
CA GLU A 17 -16.28 9.19 4.72
C GLU A 17 -16.63 8.47 6.03
N LEU A 18 -15.92 7.38 6.34
CA LEU A 18 -16.15 6.60 7.56
C LEU A 18 -15.30 7.07 8.76
N LYS A 19 -14.45 8.08 8.57
CA LYS A 19 -13.53 8.62 9.60
C LYS A 19 -12.66 7.55 10.25
N ILE A 20 -12.13 6.63 9.45
CA ILE A 20 -11.26 5.54 9.94
C ILE A 20 -9.79 5.85 9.68
N ASP A 21 -8.92 5.34 10.55
CA ASP A 21 -7.48 5.42 10.36
C ASP A 21 -7.03 4.50 9.21
N LEU A 22 -5.92 4.88 8.57
CA LEU A 22 -5.27 4.07 7.54
C LEU A 22 -4.00 3.43 8.09
N GLN A 23 -3.84 2.13 7.86
CA GLN A 23 -2.62 1.37 8.19
C GLN A 23 -1.92 0.96 6.89
N PRO A 24 -0.95 1.72 6.40
CA PRO A 24 -0.17 1.34 5.22
C PRO A 24 0.78 0.19 5.58
N PHE A 25 1.07 -0.64 4.59
CA PHE A 25 2.05 -1.71 4.71
C PHE A 25 2.71 -1.98 3.36
N VAL A 26 3.91 -2.55 3.42
CA VAL A 26 4.72 -2.95 2.28
C VAL A 26 4.87 -4.46 2.31
N ILE A 27 4.78 -5.10 1.14
CA ILE A 27 5.09 -6.52 0.98
C ILE A 27 6.20 -6.62 -0.07
N ASP A 28 7.35 -7.15 0.35
CA ASP A 28 8.51 -7.38 -0.52
C ASP A 28 8.82 -8.87 -0.65
N GLY A 29 9.32 -9.29 -1.82
CA GLY A 29 9.66 -10.69 -2.13
C GLY A 29 8.49 -11.58 -2.57
N ALA A 30 7.24 -11.12 -2.46
CA ALA A 30 6.06 -11.92 -2.81
C ALA A 30 5.96 -12.20 -4.32
N TYR A 31 6.35 -11.24 -5.17
CA TYR A 31 6.32 -11.41 -6.62
C TYR A 31 7.38 -12.42 -7.10
N GLU A 32 8.54 -12.46 -6.44
CA GLU A 32 9.67 -13.33 -6.72
C GLU A 32 9.35 -14.78 -6.32
N VAL A 33 8.72 -14.94 -5.16
CA VAL A 33 8.29 -16.24 -4.62
C VAL A 33 7.15 -16.82 -5.44
N LEU A 34 6.12 -16.04 -5.77
CA LEU A 34 4.94 -16.52 -6.49
C LEU A 34 4.39 -15.46 -7.47
N PRO A 35 5.00 -15.32 -8.66
CA PRO A 35 4.48 -14.42 -9.67
C PRO A 35 3.15 -14.93 -10.24
N PRO A 36 2.24 -14.06 -10.73
CA PRO A 36 0.92 -14.45 -11.20
C PRO A 36 0.89 -15.49 -12.35
N SER A 37 1.98 -15.60 -13.12
CA SER A 37 2.13 -16.57 -14.21
C SER A 37 2.46 -17.99 -13.75
N ARG A 38 2.77 -18.19 -12.46
CA ARG A 38 3.28 -19.45 -11.92
C ARG A 38 2.32 -20.02 -10.88
N LYS A 39 2.12 -21.34 -10.92
CA LYS A 39 1.22 -22.05 -9.99
C LYS A 39 1.90 -22.57 -8.71
N ILE A 40 3.22 -22.81 -8.74
CA ILE A 40 3.98 -23.38 -7.63
C ILE A 40 4.98 -22.35 -7.12
N PRO A 41 5.03 -22.02 -5.82
CA PRO A 41 5.96 -21.03 -5.27
C PRO A 41 7.42 -21.49 -5.38
N LYS A 42 8.35 -20.53 -5.40
CA LYS A 42 9.78 -20.77 -5.23
C LYS A 42 10.17 -20.54 -3.77
N THR A 43 11.24 -21.18 -3.33
CA THR A 43 11.86 -20.83 -2.04
C THR A 43 12.40 -19.40 -2.11
N GLY A 44 12.08 -18.59 -1.10
CA GLY A 44 12.49 -17.19 -1.00
C GLY A 44 12.02 -16.60 0.33
N LYS A 45 12.36 -15.33 0.56
CA LYS A 45 11.89 -14.57 1.71
C LYS A 45 10.75 -13.66 1.27
N VAL A 46 9.75 -13.51 2.12
CA VAL A 46 8.72 -12.48 1.99
C VAL A 46 8.80 -11.65 3.26
N GLU A 47 8.98 -10.34 3.10
CA GLU A 47 9.06 -9.40 4.20
C GLU A 47 7.83 -8.51 4.19
N ILE A 48 7.26 -8.27 5.37
CA ILE A 48 6.10 -7.40 5.56
C ILE A 48 6.50 -6.31 6.52
N GLU A 49 6.37 -5.07 6.09
CA GLU A 49 6.67 -3.88 6.88
C GLU A 49 5.39 -3.08 7.09
N PHE A 50 4.97 -2.95 8.34
CA PHE A 50 3.84 -2.09 8.72
C PHE A 50 4.38 -0.67 8.93
N LEU A 51 3.86 0.28 8.17
CA LEU A 51 4.26 1.68 8.26
C LEU A 51 3.48 2.39 9.37
N ASP A 52 3.82 3.65 9.63
CA ASP A 52 3.08 4.43 10.61
C ASP A 52 1.62 4.59 10.21
N ARG A 53 0.73 4.41 11.19
CA ARG A 53 -0.70 4.60 11.03
C ARG A 53 -0.98 6.08 10.77
N ILE A 54 -1.77 6.36 9.74
CA ILE A 54 -2.23 7.70 9.43
C ILE A 54 -3.58 7.90 10.10
N GLN A 55 -3.63 8.87 11.00
CA GLN A 55 -4.82 9.17 11.78
C GLN A 55 -5.89 9.77 10.87
N ASN A 56 -7.15 9.42 11.10
CA ASN A 56 -8.29 9.98 10.36
C ASN A 56 -8.29 11.52 10.30
N LYS A 57 -7.86 12.19 11.37
CA LYS A 57 -7.72 13.66 11.46
C LYS A 57 -6.77 14.24 10.41
N GLU A 58 -5.72 13.51 10.03
CA GLU A 58 -4.78 13.95 9.00
C GLU A 58 -5.39 13.87 7.59
N LEU A 59 -6.43 13.06 7.42
CA LEU A 59 -7.11 12.85 6.14
C LEU A 59 -8.23 13.87 5.89
N GLU A 60 -8.76 14.50 6.94
CA GLU A 60 -9.91 15.41 6.84
C GLU A 60 -9.67 16.57 5.86
N ASN A 61 -8.46 17.14 5.91
CA ASN A 61 -8.07 18.29 5.11
C ASN A 61 -7.52 17.93 3.71
N LEU A 62 -7.38 16.65 3.39
CA LEU A 62 -6.87 16.18 2.11
C LEU A 62 -8.02 15.77 1.19
N SER A 63 -7.90 16.05 -0.11
CA SER A 63 -8.76 15.47 -1.13
C SER A 63 -8.53 13.96 -1.26
N TYR A 64 -9.50 13.24 -1.84
CA TYR A 64 -9.36 11.79 -2.04
C TYR A 64 -8.14 11.43 -2.90
N ASP A 65 -7.77 12.32 -3.82
CA ASP A 65 -6.63 12.16 -4.73
C ASP A 65 -5.32 12.33 -3.97
N GLU A 66 -5.23 13.37 -3.13
CA GLU A 66 -4.05 13.61 -2.30
C GLU A 66 -3.84 12.49 -1.29
N ILE A 67 -4.90 11.91 -0.73
CA ILE A 67 -4.79 10.73 0.14
C ILE A 67 -4.21 9.56 -0.66
N ALA A 68 -4.74 9.27 -1.85
CA ALA A 68 -4.27 8.16 -2.68
C ALA A 68 -2.78 8.32 -3.05
N GLU A 69 -2.38 9.51 -3.47
CA GLU A 69 -0.98 9.85 -3.81
C GLU A 69 -0.06 9.80 -2.58
N LYS A 70 -0.50 10.35 -1.44
CA LYS A 70 0.27 10.31 -0.18
C LYS A 70 0.58 8.86 0.23
N ILE A 71 -0.42 7.99 0.22
CA ILE A 71 -0.22 6.57 0.56
C ILE A 71 0.67 5.88 -0.48
N HIS A 72 0.44 6.14 -1.77
CA HIS A 72 1.24 5.55 -2.83
C HIS A 72 2.73 5.92 -2.67
N ASN A 73 3.04 7.19 -2.44
CA ASN A 73 4.40 7.67 -2.25
C ASN A 73 5.04 7.07 -0.99
N LEU A 74 4.29 7.02 0.11
CA LEU A 74 4.76 6.40 1.35
C LEU A 74 5.12 4.91 1.16
N VAL A 75 4.26 4.14 0.47
CA VAL A 75 4.54 2.74 0.16
C VAL A 75 5.72 2.61 -0.80
N GLN A 76 5.84 3.50 -1.79
CA GLN A 76 6.94 3.48 -2.76
C GLN A 76 8.29 3.77 -2.11
N GLU A 77 8.36 4.72 -1.17
CA GLU A 77 9.60 5.08 -0.45
C GLU A 77 10.08 3.96 0.47
N ASN A 78 9.15 3.19 1.04
CA ASN A 78 9.47 2.08 1.96
C ASN A 78 9.60 0.72 1.24
N LEU A 79 9.30 0.65 -0.06
CA LEU A 79 9.54 -0.53 -0.87
C LEU A 79 11.06 -0.68 -1.09
N LYS A 80 11.69 -1.52 -0.26
CA LYS A 80 13.06 -1.96 -0.44
C LYS A 80 13.17 -2.68 -1.79
N LYS A 81 14.19 -2.33 -2.57
CA LYS A 81 14.55 -3.00 -3.82
C LYS A 81 15.94 -3.59 -3.71
#